data_AF-A0A822B5F4-F1
#
_entry.id   AF-A0A822B5F4-F1
#
_cell.length_a   1.000
_cell.length_b   1.000
_cell.length_c   1.000
_cell.angle_alpha   90.00
_cell.angle_beta   90.00
_cell.angle_gamma   90.00
#
_symmetry.space_group_name_H-M   'P 1'
#
loop_
_entity.id
_entity.type
_entity.pdbx_description
1 polymer ?
#
loop_
_entity_poly.entity_id
_entity_poly.type
_entity_poly.pdbx_seq_one_letter_code
_entity_poly.pdbx_strand_id
1 'polypeptide(L)'
;MTKRISFVRGFRVPKEKDINEALGNDASFSNEFKRSFNSLPHPTSDLDWLANYKEKGQTYKRFLNQCPFVNNNSSSQKYIYLTLLDNDNRLSLLNIDRLIDYTQKFFQMEIKLLPLFTNFNWNEKKKTWICTMKSKNDSIKDITLRTRYNSTSEHSQICVHNILNLLKTSLPNDARCLVAITLHDLYSDESDLFIAGLCYGNRSVAIFSFFRYDPRLEFSEEFWYDWKIKKIKTKLMSTIILLRSCRLLTHEIGHLLGIDHCIYYACLMNGSGHLEEDFSQPLFLCPIDLRKLLQLTNFDFIERYEQLLDFCIENQFKDDINILKKRIEILKNDKTMIQTKKNKDFDYELQQKSKHKSMLFRIVQNSFISIIRRSSNFVRIFEVGPRDGLQNEKTQVSTSTKIEFINRLSQTGLKYIEVTSFVSPKWIPQMNDHVEVLAGIDRLPDICYSVLTPNIQGLNKVLSLGKKAANEVAIFSAASEIFSKKNINCSIEESFQRFNQVVKIAHEQNLPVRGSISCTVGCPYEGKIKPSQVVPLFEKTT
;
A
#
# COMPACT_ATOMS: atom_id res chain seq x y z
N MET A 1 -27.97 6.09 7.45
CA MET A 1 -27.63 6.47 6.06
C MET A 1 -26.47 7.43 6.13
N THR A 2 -25.28 7.06 5.66
CA THR A 2 -24.16 7.99 5.52
C THR A 2 -24.55 9.04 4.47
N LYS A 3 -24.47 10.32 4.84
CA LYS A 3 -24.78 11.45 3.96
C LYS A 3 -23.84 11.36 2.75
N ARG A 4 -24.39 11.28 1.54
CA ARG A 4 -23.59 11.24 0.31
C ARG A 4 -22.97 12.62 0.10
N ILE A 5 -21.64 12.71 0.18
CA ILE A 5 -20.92 13.95 -0.05
C ILE A 5 -20.96 14.29 -1.54
N SER A 6 -21.25 15.55 -1.86
CA SER A 6 -21.33 16.03 -3.23
C SER A 6 -20.03 16.69 -3.66
N PHE A 7 -19.77 16.68 -4.96
CA PHE A 7 -18.77 17.58 -5.55
C PHE A 7 -19.09 19.05 -5.23
N VAL A 8 -18.07 19.89 -5.23
CA VAL A 8 -18.21 21.34 -5.06
C VAL A 8 -19.23 21.92 -6.03
N ARG A 9 -19.98 22.92 -5.58
CA ARG A 9 -21.02 23.55 -6.38
C ARG A 9 -20.48 24.01 -7.73
N GLY A 10 -21.10 23.53 -8.81
CA GLY A 10 -20.77 23.92 -10.17
C GLY A 10 -19.61 23.13 -10.80
N PHE A 11 -19.05 22.13 -10.12
CA PHE A 11 -18.23 21.10 -10.76
C PHE A 11 -19.14 20.12 -11.51
N ARG A 12 -18.77 19.78 -12.75
CA ARG A 12 -19.48 18.82 -13.59
C ARG A 12 -18.56 17.62 -13.82
N VAL A 13 -18.96 16.44 -13.36
CA VAL A 13 -18.24 15.20 -13.63
C VAL A 13 -18.12 14.99 -15.15
N PRO A 14 -16.90 14.81 -15.69
CA PRO A 14 -16.71 14.60 -17.12
C PRO A 14 -17.46 13.37 -17.64
N LYS A 15 -18.17 13.53 -18.76
CA LYS A 15 -18.78 12.43 -19.51
C LYS A 15 -17.78 11.84 -20.49
N GLU A 16 -18.10 10.69 -21.07
CA GLU A 16 -17.24 10.01 -22.06
C GLU A 16 -16.84 10.93 -23.23
N LYS A 17 -17.74 11.81 -23.70
CA LYS A 17 -17.41 12.82 -24.71
C LYS A 17 -16.31 13.78 -24.24
N ASP A 18 -16.42 14.28 -23.01
CA ASP A 18 -15.45 15.21 -22.42
C ASP A 18 -14.08 14.52 -22.24
N ILE A 19 -14.09 13.24 -21.87
CA ILE A 19 -12.88 12.41 -21.71
C ILE A 19 -12.20 12.17 -23.06
N ASN A 20 -12.95 11.80 -24.10
CA ASN A 20 -12.39 11.59 -25.44
C ASN A 20 -11.84 12.90 -26.02
N GLU A 21 -12.53 14.02 -25.81
CA GLU A 21 -12.03 15.35 -26.21
C GLU A 21 -10.76 15.74 -25.44
N ALA A 22 -10.71 15.46 -24.13
CA ALA A 22 -9.54 15.73 -23.31
C ALA A 22 -8.32 14.89 -23.72
N LEU A 23 -8.56 13.65 -24.14
CA LEU A 23 -7.52 12.74 -24.64
C LEU A 23 -7.00 13.15 -26.03
N GLY A 24 -7.88 13.64 -26.90
CA GLY A 24 -7.58 14.07 -28.27
C GLY A 24 -7.78 12.95 -29.30
N ASN A 25 -8.08 13.35 -30.55
CA ASN A 25 -8.52 12.44 -31.62
C ASN A 25 -7.46 11.43 -32.09
N ASP A 26 -6.17 11.76 -31.98
CA ASP A 26 -5.06 10.89 -32.40
C ASP A 26 -4.57 9.96 -31.27
N ALA A 27 -5.41 9.69 -30.28
CA ALA A 27 -5.07 8.80 -29.17
C ALA A 27 -5.25 7.35 -29.57
N SER A 28 -4.13 6.71 -29.88
CA SER A 28 -3.96 5.30 -30.24
C SER A 28 -4.38 4.30 -29.15
N PHE A 29 -5.12 4.69 -28.10
CA PHE A 29 -5.58 3.78 -27.06
C PHE A 29 -6.90 3.13 -27.45
N SER A 30 -6.92 1.81 -27.49
CA SER A 30 -8.19 1.08 -27.67
C SER A 30 -9.20 1.39 -26.56
N ASN A 31 -10.47 1.19 -26.91
CA ASN A 31 -11.56 1.31 -25.95
C ASN A 31 -11.40 0.31 -24.78
N GLU A 32 -10.85 -0.87 -25.04
CA GLU A 32 -10.57 -1.85 -23.99
C GLU A 32 -9.52 -1.33 -23.01
N PHE A 33 -8.41 -0.76 -23.51
CA PHE A 33 -7.39 -0.15 -22.66
C PHE A 33 -7.98 0.99 -21.81
N LYS A 34 -8.76 1.89 -22.41
CA LYS A 34 -9.42 2.99 -21.69
C LYS A 34 -10.37 2.50 -20.58
N ARG A 35 -11.09 1.40 -20.82
CA ARG A 35 -12.00 0.77 -19.84
C ARG A 35 -11.28 0.05 -18.69
N SER A 36 -9.97 -0.17 -18.80
CA SER A 36 -9.15 -0.74 -17.71
C SER A 36 -8.83 0.25 -16.57
N PHE A 37 -9.26 1.51 -16.70
CA PHE A 37 -9.06 2.56 -15.70
C PHE A 37 -10.38 2.87 -14.98
N ASN A 38 -10.28 3.11 -13.67
CA ASN A 38 -11.44 3.47 -12.86
C ASN A 38 -11.88 4.90 -13.17
N SER A 39 -13.19 5.14 -13.13
CA SER A 39 -13.77 6.48 -13.23
C SER A 39 -13.30 7.39 -12.09
N LEU A 40 -13.47 8.70 -12.27
CA LEU A 40 -13.19 9.68 -11.23
C LEU A 40 -13.90 9.29 -9.92
N PRO A 41 -13.19 9.20 -8.78
CA PRO A 41 -13.79 8.86 -7.50
C PRO A 41 -14.79 9.94 -7.07
N HIS A 42 -15.85 9.52 -6.38
CA HIS A 42 -16.76 10.45 -5.72
C HIS A 42 -16.19 10.86 -4.37
N PRO A 43 -16.41 12.12 -3.94
CA PRO A 43 -16.07 12.56 -2.59
C PRO A 43 -16.72 11.65 -1.53
N THR A 44 -15.92 11.30 -0.53
CA THR A 44 -16.25 10.52 0.66
C THR A 44 -16.20 11.35 1.94
N SER A 45 -15.49 12.49 1.91
CA SER A 45 -15.38 13.46 3.01
C SER A 45 -15.67 14.88 2.54
N ASP A 46 -16.21 15.74 3.42
CA ASP A 46 -16.37 17.18 3.15
C ASP A 46 -15.01 17.89 3.00
N LEU A 47 -13.90 17.24 3.37
CA LEU A 47 -12.54 17.75 3.21
C LEU A 47 -11.87 17.29 1.90
N ASP A 48 -12.52 16.42 1.13
CA ASP A 48 -11.95 15.94 -0.14
C ASP A 48 -11.74 17.09 -1.12
N TRP A 49 -10.72 16.99 -1.97
CA TRP A 49 -10.31 18.06 -2.88
C TRP A 49 -11.47 18.53 -3.75
N LEU A 50 -12.14 17.60 -4.42
CA LEU A 50 -13.24 17.93 -5.34
C LEU A 50 -14.57 18.23 -4.63
N ALA A 51 -14.65 18.11 -3.30
CA ALA A 51 -15.75 18.64 -2.50
C ALA A 51 -15.59 20.16 -2.27
N ASN A 52 -14.36 20.67 -2.30
CA ASN A 52 -14.01 22.06 -1.96
C ASN A 52 -13.53 22.89 -3.16
N TYR A 53 -12.85 22.27 -4.13
CA TYR A 53 -12.16 22.96 -5.21
C TYR A 53 -12.75 22.62 -6.57
N LYS A 54 -13.16 23.66 -7.31
CA LYS A 54 -13.68 23.52 -8.67
C LYS A 54 -12.52 23.43 -9.66
N GLU A 55 -11.86 22.28 -9.63
CA GLU A 55 -10.72 21.97 -10.49
C GLU A 55 -11.15 21.94 -11.97
N LYS A 56 -10.37 22.56 -12.84
CA LYS A 56 -10.66 22.61 -14.29
C LYS A 56 -10.07 21.43 -15.05
N GLY A 57 -9.02 20.83 -14.48
CA GLY A 57 -8.18 19.84 -15.15
C GLY A 57 -7.43 20.41 -16.36
N GLN A 58 -6.69 19.52 -17.01
CA GLN A 58 -5.86 19.85 -18.17
C GLN A 58 -6.04 18.77 -19.24
N THR A 59 -6.54 19.19 -20.41
CA THR A 59 -6.62 18.33 -21.60
C THR A 59 -5.23 18.13 -22.21
N TYR A 60 -5.06 17.10 -23.02
CA TYR A 60 -3.82 16.90 -23.79
C TYR A 60 -3.51 18.08 -24.70
N LYS A 61 -4.52 18.63 -25.40
CA LYS A 61 -4.35 19.84 -26.23
C LYS A 61 -3.86 21.04 -25.42
N ARG A 62 -4.42 21.25 -24.24
CA ARG A 62 -4.00 22.35 -23.35
C ARG A 62 -2.59 22.12 -22.82
N PHE A 63 -2.25 20.88 -22.47
CA PHE A 63 -0.90 20.49 -22.08
C PHE A 63 0.13 20.84 -23.16
N LEU A 64 -0.11 20.48 -24.43
CA LEU A 64 0.81 20.84 -25.54
C LEU A 64 1.07 22.35 -25.61
N ASN A 65 0.04 23.18 -25.38
CA ASN A 65 0.17 24.64 -25.44
C ASN A 65 0.87 25.23 -24.21
N GLN A 66 0.83 24.58 -23.06
CA GLN A 66 1.28 25.13 -21.77
C GLN A 66 2.59 24.54 -21.29
N CYS A 67 2.92 23.31 -21.69
CA CYS A 67 4.10 22.61 -21.19
C CYS A 67 5.38 23.24 -21.79
N PRO A 68 6.30 23.75 -20.94
CA PRO A 68 7.51 24.40 -21.41
C PRO A 68 8.45 23.44 -22.16
N PHE A 69 8.40 22.15 -21.84
CA PHE A 69 9.26 21.12 -22.44
C PHE A 69 8.76 20.59 -23.79
N VAL A 70 7.52 20.91 -24.16
CA VAL A 70 6.97 20.55 -25.47
C VAL A 70 7.26 21.65 -26.50
N ASN A 71 7.12 22.91 -26.10
CA ASN A 71 7.25 24.05 -27.01
C ASN A 71 8.70 24.53 -27.19
N ASN A 72 9.57 24.30 -26.20
CA ASN A 72 10.99 24.61 -26.33
C ASN A 72 11.74 23.37 -26.87
N ASN A 73 12.15 23.41 -28.13
CA ASN A 73 13.01 22.39 -28.79
C ASN A 73 14.42 22.25 -28.17
N SER A 74 14.67 22.72 -26.95
CA SER A 74 15.98 22.61 -26.32
C SER A 74 16.19 21.19 -25.82
N SER A 75 16.86 20.37 -26.63
CA SER A 75 17.23 18.99 -26.29
C SER A 75 18.26 18.87 -25.15
N SER A 76 18.63 20.00 -24.53
CA SER A 76 19.65 20.08 -23.48
C SER A 76 19.15 19.57 -22.12
N GLN A 77 17.86 19.73 -21.81
CA GLN A 77 17.27 19.34 -20.52
C GLN A 77 16.78 17.89 -20.53
N LYS A 78 17.64 16.98 -20.07
CA LYS A 78 17.46 15.53 -20.22
C LYS A 78 17.17 14.81 -18.91
N TYR A 79 17.56 15.38 -17.77
CA TYR A 79 17.61 14.67 -16.50
C TYR A 79 16.65 15.25 -15.47
N ILE A 80 16.14 14.40 -14.60
CA ILE A 80 15.53 14.83 -13.34
C ILE A 80 16.59 14.64 -12.26
N TYR A 81 16.86 15.70 -11.50
CA TYR A 81 17.80 15.64 -10.40
C TYR A 81 17.08 15.48 -9.07
N LEU A 82 17.56 14.56 -8.24
CA LEU A 82 17.14 14.45 -6.84
C LEU A 82 18.30 14.83 -5.92
N THR A 83 17.97 15.50 -4.83
CA THR A 83 18.90 15.79 -3.74
C THR A 83 18.25 15.42 -2.41
N LEU A 84 19.05 14.93 -1.47
CA LEU A 84 18.60 14.66 -0.11
C LEU A 84 18.99 15.86 0.75
N LEU A 85 18.03 16.41 1.48
CA LEU A 85 18.28 17.54 2.38
C LEU A 85 19.14 17.12 3.59
N ASP A 86 18.95 15.89 4.05
CA ASP A 86 19.55 15.33 5.26
C ASP A 86 20.06 13.91 4.99
N ASN A 87 20.91 13.42 5.90
CA ASN A 87 21.35 12.02 5.97
C ASN A 87 20.64 11.32 7.14
N ASP A 88 19.35 11.57 7.34
CA ASP A 88 18.61 10.98 8.45
C ASP A 88 18.65 9.44 8.34
N ASN A 89 19.01 8.77 9.44
CA ASN A 89 19.06 7.31 9.50
C ASN A 89 17.72 6.66 9.13
N ARG A 90 16.59 7.37 9.27
CA ARG A 90 15.25 6.95 8.84
C ARG A 90 15.14 6.85 7.31
N LEU A 91 15.99 7.50 6.52
CA LEU A 91 16.05 7.33 5.07
C LEU A 91 16.41 5.89 4.67
N SER A 92 17.08 5.14 5.55
CA SER A 92 17.29 3.70 5.35
C SER A 92 15.97 2.92 5.26
N LEU A 93 14.90 3.40 5.92
CA LEU A 93 13.56 2.81 5.84
C LEU A 93 12.88 3.05 4.50
N LEU A 94 13.20 4.19 3.86
CA LEU A 94 12.66 4.60 2.57
C LEU A 94 13.35 3.88 1.40
N ASN A 95 14.62 3.50 1.56
CA ASN A 95 15.46 2.92 0.52
C ASN A 95 15.48 3.80 -0.75
N ILE A 96 16.29 4.86 -0.71
CA ILE A 96 16.39 5.87 -1.78
C ILE A 96 16.69 5.24 -3.15
N ASP A 97 17.49 4.18 -3.21
CA ASP A 97 17.78 3.49 -4.46
C ASP A 97 16.52 2.90 -5.10
N ARG A 98 15.60 2.35 -4.29
CA ARG A 98 14.30 1.85 -4.77
C ARG A 98 13.40 2.99 -5.24
N LEU A 99 13.40 4.11 -4.54
CA LEU A 99 12.62 5.29 -4.94
C LEU A 99 13.12 5.86 -6.28
N ILE A 100 14.45 5.93 -6.47
CA ILE A 100 15.08 6.33 -7.73
C ILE A 100 14.73 5.33 -8.84
N ASP A 101 14.87 4.04 -8.59
CA ASP A 101 14.58 2.99 -9.57
C ASP A 101 13.11 3.04 -10.04
N TYR A 102 12.17 3.20 -9.11
CA TYR A 102 10.76 3.40 -9.44
C TYR A 102 10.54 4.65 -10.29
N THR A 103 11.13 5.78 -9.89
CA THR A 103 10.95 7.07 -10.57
C THR A 103 11.51 7.02 -12.00
N GLN A 104 12.68 6.37 -12.19
CA GLN A 104 13.25 6.12 -13.51
C GLN A 104 12.29 5.29 -14.38
N LYS A 105 11.81 4.15 -13.87
CA LYS A 105 10.85 3.28 -14.57
C LYS A 105 9.53 4.00 -14.86
N PHE A 106 9.10 4.87 -13.96
CA PHE A 106 7.85 5.60 -14.10
C PHE A 106 7.94 6.67 -15.19
N PHE A 107 8.96 7.51 -15.18
CA PHE A 107 9.08 8.59 -16.18
C PHE A 107 9.75 8.13 -17.47
N GLN A 108 10.43 6.98 -17.46
CA GLN A 108 11.31 6.54 -18.55
C GLN A 108 12.38 7.60 -18.83
N MET A 109 12.95 8.12 -17.75
CA MET A 109 13.97 9.17 -17.73
C MET A 109 15.06 8.81 -16.72
N GLU A 110 16.29 9.19 -17.01
CA GLU A 110 17.38 9.03 -16.06
C GLU A 110 17.24 10.03 -14.90
N ILE A 111 17.38 9.49 -13.68
CA ILE A 111 17.37 10.27 -12.44
C ILE A 111 18.80 10.38 -11.94
N LYS A 112 19.27 11.60 -11.67
CA LYS A 112 20.62 11.86 -11.16
C LYS A 112 20.57 12.34 -9.72
N LEU A 113 21.39 11.74 -8.86
CA LEU A 113 21.60 12.25 -7.50
C LEU A 113 22.59 13.42 -7.54
N LEU A 114 22.21 14.53 -6.92
CA LEU A 114 23.05 15.71 -6.73
C LEU A 114 23.21 15.96 -5.23
N PRO A 115 24.31 15.52 -4.59
CA PRO A 115 24.53 15.74 -3.17
C PRO A 115 24.89 17.21 -2.91
N LEU A 116 23.87 18.04 -2.65
CA LEU A 116 24.05 19.48 -2.40
C LEU A 116 24.32 19.78 -0.93
N PHE A 117 23.72 19.00 -0.04
CA PHE A 117 23.80 19.17 1.40
C PHE A 117 24.76 18.15 1.99
N THR A 118 25.78 18.62 2.72
CA THR A 118 26.82 17.76 3.30
C THR A 118 26.63 17.54 4.79
N ASN A 119 25.91 18.44 5.46
CA ASN A 119 25.67 18.38 6.88
C ASN A 119 24.29 18.93 7.21
N PHE A 120 23.63 18.35 8.20
CA PHE A 120 22.30 18.75 8.62
C PHE A 120 22.15 18.53 10.13
N ASN A 121 22.17 19.59 10.92
CA ASN A 121 22.23 19.52 12.38
C ASN A 121 21.22 20.41 13.06
N TRP A 122 20.75 19.95 14.22
CA TRP A 122 19.89 20.72 15.10
C TRP A 122 20.72 21.67 15.98
N ASN A 123 20.33 22.95 16.04
CA ASN A 123 20.89 23.91 16.97
C ASN A 123 19.99 24.03 18.20
N GLU A 124 20.41 23.41 19.31
CA GLU A 124 19.63 23.42 20.55
C GLU A 124 19.38 24.82 21.14
N LYS A 125 20.35 25.73 21.02
CA LYS A 125 20.23 27.09 21.58
C LYS A 125 19.22 27.94 20.83
N LYS A 126 19.20 27.82 19.50
CA LYS A 126 18.32 28.61 18.62
C LYS A 126 17.01 27.88 18.29
N LYS A 127 16.93 26.58 18.58
CA LYS A 127 15.82 25.69 18.18
C LYS A 127 15.54 25.76 16.67
N THR A 128 16.63 25.70 15.89
CA THR A 128 16.60 25.80 14.42
C THR A 128 17.49 24.74 13.77
N TRP A 129 17.12 24.30 12.57
CA TRP A 129 17.97 23.46 11.75
C TRP A 129 19.07 24.28 11.04
N ILE A 130 20.28 23.72 10.95
CA ILE A 130 21.40 24.27 10.19
C ILE A 130 21.81 23.24 9.16
N CYS A 131 21.84 23.65 7.89
CA CYS A 131 22.37 22.82 6.81
C CYS A 131 23.64 23.44 6.23
N THR A 132 24.58 22.59 5.85
CA THR A 132 25.78 22.97 5.13
C THR A 132 25.59 22.63 3.66
N MET A 133 25.68 23.62 2.78
CA MET A 133 25.51 23.43 1.33
C MET A 133 26.83 23.66 0.59
N LYS A 134 27.13 22.77 -0.37
CA LYS A 134 28.23 22.95 -1.31
C LYS A 134 27.77 23.83 -2.48
N SER A 135 28.40 24.98 -2.65
CA SER A 135 28.14 25.90 -3.77
C SER A 135 28.73 25.37 -5.08
N LYS A 136 28.29 25.92 -6.22
CA LYS A 136 28.89 25.65 -7.56
C LYS A 136 30.40 25.94 -7.63
N ASN A 137 30.91 26.81 -6.76
CA ASN A 137 32.34 27.15 -6.68
C ASN A 137 33.09 26.34 -5.60
N ASP A 138 32.55 25.21 -5.16
CA ASP A 138 33.09 24.37 -4.07
C ASP A 138 33.24 25.07 -2.70
N SER A 139 32.74 26.30 -2.55
CA SER A 139 32.63 26.96 -1.26
C SER A 139 31.54 26.30 -0.41
N ILE A 140 31.87 26.06 0.86
CA ILE A 140 31.00 25.44 1.85
C ILE A 140 30.39 26.56 2.68
N LYS A 141 29.06 26.59 2.78
CA LYS A 141 28.34 27.61 3.56
C LYS A 141 27.32 26.97 4.50
N ASP A 142 27.41 27.34 5.78
CA ASP A 142 26.39 27.01 6.78
C ASP A 142 25.21 27.98 6.66
N ILE A 143 24.01 27.41 6.65
CA ILE A 143 22.77 28.14 6.44
C ILE A 143 21.82 27.74 7.56
N THR A 144 21.42 28.73 8.36
CA THR A 144 20.34 28.55 9.33
C THR A 144 19.01 28.55 8.59
N LEU A 145 18.26 27.46 8.71
CA LEU A 145 16.95 27.31 8.11
C LEU A 145 15.89 27.94 9.01
N ARG A 146 14.90 28.61 8.42
CA ARG A 146 13.76 29.11 9.19
C ARG A 146 12.96 27.91 9.68
N THR A 147 12.81 27.80 10.99
CA THR A 147 12.22 26.64 11.66
C THR A 147 11.10 27.10 12.59
N ARG A 148 10.02 26.31 12.65
CA ARG A 148 9.05 26.37 13.75
C ARG A 148 9.31 25.21 14.68
N TYR A 149 9.23 25.44 15.97
CA TYR A 149 9.46 24.42 16.99
C TYR A 149 8.39 24.55 18.07
N ASN A 150 7.74 23.42 18.37
CA ASN A 150 6.82 23.29 19.49
C ASN A 150 7.56 22.62 20.64
N SER A 151 7.70 23.32 21.77
CA SER A 151 8.41 22.81 22.95
C SER A 151 7.67 21.70 23.67
N THR A 152 6.34 21.60 23.53
CA THR A 152 5.51 20.61 24.20
C THR A 152 5.59 19.25 23.50
N SER A 153 5.50 19.25 22.17
CA SER A 153 5.57 18.02 21.37
C SER A 153 6.98 17.70 20.86
N GLU A 154 7.95 18.58 21.14
CA GLU A 154 9.32 18.57 20.59
C GLU A 154 9.37 18.50 19.04
N HIS A 155 8.26 18.87 18.39
CA HIS A 155 8.12 18.78 16.96
C HIS A 155 8.70 20.03 16.28
N SER A 156 9.48 19.82 15.22
CA SER A 156 10.01 20.90 14.40
C SER A 156 9.57 20.79 12.94
N GLN A 157 9.34 21.94 12.31
CA GLN A 157 9.01 22.05 10.89
C GLN A 157 9.94 23.04 10.20
N ILE A 158 10.28 22.78 8.94
CA ILE A 158 11.21 23.61 8.16
C ILE A 158 10.44 24.41 7.09
N CYS A 159 10.78 25.70 6.95
CA CYS A 159 10.20 26.54 5.92
C CYS A 159 10.72 26.15 4.54
N VAL A 160 9.82 25.83 3.61
CA VAL A 160 10.19 25.42 2.24
C VAL A 160 10.89 26.52 1.44
N HIS A 161 10.54 27.79 1.67
CA HIS A 161 11.04 28.91 0.88
C HIS A 161 12.56 29.09 0.98
N ASN A 162 13.15 28.81 2.16
CA ASN A 162 14.60 28.86 2.33
C ASN A 162 15.30 27.85 1.42
N ILE A 163 14.79 26.61 1.37
CA ILE A 163 15.43 25.53 0.62
C ILE A 163 15.21 25.71 -0.88
N LEU A 164 14.00 26.07 -1.30
CA LEU A 164 13.70 26.33 -2.72
C LEU A 164 14.60 27.42 -3.32
N ASN A 165 14.92 28.46 -2.55
CA ASN A 165 15.86 29.50 -2.98
C ASN A 165 17.28 28.96 -3.16
N LEU A 166 17.71 28.01 -2.32
CA LEU A 166 19.01 27.34 -2.46
C LEU A 166 19.05 26.43 -3.69
N LEU A 167 18.04 25.57 -3.87
CA LEU A 167 17.94 24.68 -5.02
C LEU A 167 17.98 25.46 -6.35
N LYS A 168 17.32 26.62 -6.40
CA LYS A 168 17.35 27.50 -7.58
C LYS A 168 18.77 27.86 -8.00
N THR A 169 19.65 28.17 -7.05
CA THR A 169 21.04 28.55 -7.37
C THR A 169 21.88 27.37 -7.87
N SER A 170 21.46 26.16 -7.52
CA SER A 170 22.17 24.91 -7.79
C SER A 170 21.57 24.10 -8.94
N LEU A 171 20.48 24.57 -9.57
CA LEU A 171 19.84 23.88 -10.71
C LEU A 171 20.87 23.68 -11.85
N PRO A 172 21.11 22.42 -12.27
CA PRO A 172 21.94 22.12 -13.44
C PRO A 172 21.27 22.57 -14.75
N ASN A 173 22.08 22.90 -15.76
CA ASN A 173 21.56 23.39 -17.05
C ASN A 173 20.85 22.29 -17.87
N ASP A 174 21.26 21.03 -17.67
CA ASP A 174 20.68 19.84 -18.29
C ASP A 174 19.53 19.22 -17.47
N ALA A 175 19.11 19.87 -16.38
CA ALA A 175 17.99 19.46 -15.56
C ALA A 175 16.65 19.91 -16.19
N ARG A 176 15.70 18.98 -16.29
CA ARG A 176 14.28 19.32 -16.42
C ARG A 176 13.73 19.89 -15.12
N CYS A 177 14.13 19.28 -14.00
CA CYS A 177 13.87 19.78 -12.66
C CYS A 177 14.88 19.24 -11.64
N LEU A 178 14.95 19.93 -10.49
CA LEU A 178 15.71 19.51 -9.32
C LEU A 178 14.77 19.45 -8.10
N VAL A 179 14.69 18.28 -7.48
CA VAL A 179 13.80 18.01 -6.36
C VAL A 179 14.62 17.67 -5.11
N ALA A 180 14.39 18.40 -4.03
CA ALA A 180 14.86 18.02 -2.71
C ALA A 180 13.85 17.10 -2.01
N ILE A 181 14.37 16.09 -1.33
CA ILE A 181 13.60 15.15 -0.53
C ILE A 181 14.08 15.21 0.91
N THR A 182 13.15 15.11 1.86
CA THR A 182 13.45 15.08 3.30
C THR A 182 12.47 14.21 4.09
N LEU A 183 12.89 13.78 5.28
CA LEU A 183 12.03 13.19 6.31
C LEU A 183 11.73 14.16 7.47
N HIS A 184 12.00 15.44 7.28
CA HIS A 184 11.58 16.51 8.19
C HIS A 184 10.25 17.10 7.74
N ASP A 185 9.40 17.48 8.69
CA ASP A 185 8.11 18.11 8.38
C ASP A 185 8.30 19.53 7.80
N LEU A 186 7.36 19.96 6.95
CA LEU A 186 7.48 21.20 6.18
C LEU A 186 6.30 22.13 6.40
N TYR A 187 6.56 23.44 6.23
CA TYR A 187 5.53 24.48 6.17
C TYR A 187 5.92 25.57 5.15
N SER A 188 4.92 26.28 4.62
CA SER A 188 5.11 27.48 3.79
C SER A 188 4.89 28.77 4.58
N ASP A 189 3.65 29.03 5.00
CA ASP A 189 3.27 30.28 5.69
C ASP A 189 2.73 30.05 7.12
N GLU A 190 2.45 31.14 7.86
CA GLU A 190 1.98 31.11 9.27
C GLU A 190 0.58 30.51 9.45
N SER A 191 -0.27 30.66 8.44
CA SER A 191 -1.59 30.03 8.40
C SER A 191 -1.55 28.56 8.01
N ASP A 192 -0.48 28.11 7.35
CA ASP A 192 -0.41 26.75 6.84
C ASP A 192 -0.13 25.77 7.97
N LEU A 193 -1.04 24.80 8.10
CA LEU A 193 -0.89 23.71 9.06
C LEU A 193 0.23 22.76 8.61
N PHE A 194 0.29 22.42 7.32
CA PHE A 194 1.42 21.70 6.71
C PHE A 194 1.32 21.70 5.20
N ILE A 195 2.42 21.28 4.57
CA ILE A 195 2.46 20.95 3.15
C ILE A 195 3.27 19.66 2.94
N ALA A 196 2.83 18.80 2.03
CA ALA A 196 3.63 17.65 1.60
C ALA A 196 4.89 18.10 0.85
N GLY A 197 4.82 19.27 0.22
CA GLY A 197 5.94 20.00 -0.33
C GLY A 197 5.49 21.21 -1.12
N LEU A 198 6.44 21.90 -1.74
CA LEU A 198 6.16 23.06 -2.56
C LEU A 198 7.07 23.08 -3.78
N CYS A 199 6.51 23.54 -4.90
CA CYS A 199 7.20 23.73 -6.15
C CYS A 199 7.29 25.22 -6.51
N TYR A 200 8.45 25.68 -6.97
CA TYR A 200 8.56 26.94 -7.71
C TYR A 200 8.51 26.65 -9.21
N GLY A 201 7.29 26.48 -9.74
CA GLY A 201 7.03 26.00 -11.10
C GLY A 201 7.74 26.79 -12.21
N ASN A 202 7.83 28.12 -12.09
CA ASN A 202 8.58 28.95 -13.04
C ASN A 202 10.11 28.71 -13.04
N ARG A 203 10.59 27.85 -12.15
CA ARG A 203 12.02 27.66 -11.86
C ARG A 203 12.43 26.20 -11.75
N SER A 204 11.54 25.25 -12.05
CA SER A 204 11.83 23.80 -12.10
C SER A 204 12.50 23.23 -10.85
N VAL A 205 12.22 23.79 -9.67
CA VAL A 205 12.73 23.29 -8.39
C VAL A 205 11.60 23.02 -7.42
N ALA A 206 11.74 21.96 -6.63
CA ALA A 206 10.77 21.63 -5.60
C ALA A 206 11.41 20.97 -4.38
N ILE A 207 10.68 20.97 -3.26
CA ILE A 207 11.03 20.19 -2.08
C ILE A 207 9.79 19.43 -1.60
N PHE A 208 9.96 18.14 -1.27
CA PHE A 208 8.92 17.28 -0.71
C PHE A 208 9.40 16.58 0.55
N SER A 209 8.44 16.35 1.45
CA SER A 209 8.65 15.62 2.69
C SER A 209 7.84 14.33 2.72
N PHE A 210 8.51 13.25 3.10
CA PHE A 210 7.85 11.98 3.40
C PHE A 210 7.54 11.81 4.89
N PHE A 211 7.77 12.83 5.73
CA PHE A 211 7.56 12.75 7.17
C PHE A 211 6.15 12.24 7.50
N ARG A 212 5.12 12.90 6.98
CA ARG A 212 3.70 12.56 7.24
C ARG A 212 3.21 11.30 6.53
N TYR A 213 4.04 10.74 5.65
CA TYR A 213 3.75 9.50 4.91
C TYR A 213 4.23 8.26 5.67
N ASP A 214 5.01 8.44 6.74
CA ASP A 214 5.41 7.39 7.67
C ASP A 214 4.16 6.75 8.31
N PRO A 215 3.89 5.46 8.08
CA PRO A 215 2.69 4.80 8.59
C PRO A 215 2.66 4.69 10.12
N ARG A 216 3.77 4.98 10.80
CA ARG A 216 3.82 5.03 12.27
C ARG A 216 3.18 6.29 12.82
N LEU A 217 3.11 7.38 12.07
CA LEU A 217 2.56 8.63 12.57
C LEU A 217 1.04 8.57 12.60
N GLU A 218 0.48 8.92 13.76
CA GLU A 218 -0.94 9.20 13.94
C GLU A 218 -1.07 10.65 14.43
N PHE A 219 -1.79 11.47 13.67
CA PHE A 219 -2.02 12.88 13.99
C PHE A 219 -3.33 13.04 14.76
N SER A 220 -3.39 14.00 15.68
CA SER A 220 -4.64 14.39 16.34
C SER A 220 -5.56 15.13 15.36
N GLU A 221 -6.86 14.82 15.38
CA GLU A 221 -7.88 15.50 14.57
C GLU A 221 -8.09 16.97 15.01
N GLU A 222 -7.88 17.28 16.29
CA GLU A 222 -8.03 18.63 16.85
C GLU A 222 -6.71 19.43 16.88
N PHE A 223 -5.57 18.73 16.97
CA PHE A 223 -4.24 19.32 17.14
C PHE A 223 -3.25 18.70 16.16
N TRP A 224 -3.26 19.16 14.91
CA TRP A 224 -2.47 18.61 13.80
C TRP A 224 -0.94 18.57 14.03
N TYR A 225 -0.42 19.33 15.01
CA TYR A 225 0.99 19.32 15.41
C TYR A 225 1.34 18.24 16.44
N ASP A 226 0.34 17.62 17.06
CA ASP A 226 0.49 16.50 17.98
C ASP A 226 0.40 15.19 17.18
N TRP A 227 1.49 14.43 17.22
CA TRP A 227 1.58 13.12 16.60
C TRP A 227 2.07 12.07 17.58
N LYS A 228 1.63 10.82 17.37
CA LYS A 228 2.06 9.65 18.13
C LYS A 228 2.69 8.63 17.19
N ILE A 229 3.71 7.92 17.67
CA ILE A 229 4.32 6.79 16.95
C ILE A 229 3.60 5.50 17.33
N LYS A 230 2.97 4.85 16.36
CA LYS A 230 2.46 3.48 16.47
C LYS A 230 3.59 2.47 16.35
N LYS A 231 3.50 1.37 17.11
CA LYS A 231 4.36 0.19 16.91
C LYS A 231 3.79 -0.63 15.75
N ILE A 232 4.51 -0.67 14.62
CA ILE A 232 4.16 -1.45 13.42
C ILE A 232 5.34 -2.36 13.06
N LYS A 233 5.08 -3.57 12.53
CA LYS A 233 6.14 -4.49 12.05
C LYS A 233 6.97 -3.84 10.93
N THR A 234 8.30 -3.89 11.04
CA THR A 234 9.27 -3.15 10.20
C THR A 234 9.14 -3.40 8.69
N LYS A 235 8.86 -4.65 8.27
CA LYS A 235 8.78 -5.01 6.84
C LYS A 235 7.52 -4.49 6.13
N LEU A 236 6.38 -4.50 6.83
CA LEU A 236 5.14 -3.92 6.32
C LEU A 236 5.28 -2.39 6.24
N MET A 237 5.93 -1.79 7.23
CA MET A 237 6.24 -0.36 7.25
C MET A 237 7.10 0.09 6.07
N SER A 238 8.21 -0.58 5.77
CA SER A 238 9.08 -0.21 4.63
C SER A 238 8.35 -0.30 3.30
N THR A 239 7.44 -1.26 3.15
CA THR A 239 6.61 -1.42 1.94
C THR A 239 5.63 -0.26 1.80
N ILE A 240 4.93 0.09 2.88
CA ILE A 240 3.91 1.16 2.87
C ILE A 240 4.56 2.53 2.64
N ILE A 241 5.64 2.85 3.35
CA ILE A 241 6.31 4.15 3.20
C ILE A 241 6.90 4.29 1.79
N LEU A 242 7.48 3.23 1.22
CA LEU A 242 7.99 3.24 -0.15
C LEU A 242 6.85 3.46 -1.16
N LEU A 243 5.74 2.72 -1.05
CA LEU A 243 4.57 2.89 -1.93
C LEU A 243 4.04 4.33 -1.90
N ARG A 244 3.85 4.85 -0.70
CA ARG A 244 3.39 6.22 -0.45
C ARG A 244 4.35 7.27 -1.02
N SER A 245 5.65 7.06 -0.84
CA SER A 245 6.68 7.97 -1.34
C SER A 245 6.81 7.92 -2.86
N CYS A 246 6.68 6.74 -3.47
CA CYS A 246 6.60 6.57 -4.92
C CYS A 246 5.43 7.37 -5.50
N ARG A 247 4.25 7.28 -4.87
CA ARG A 247 3.06 8.05 -5.26
C ARG A 247 3.32 9.55 -5.18
N LEU A 248 3.67 10.07 -4.00
CA LEU A 248 3.91 11.50 -3.82
C LEU A 248 4.99 12.02 -4.78
N LEU A 249 6.15 11.36 -4.84
CA LEU A 249 7.27 11.84 -5.65
C LEU A 249 6.90 11.91 -7.13
N THR A 250 6.19 10.91 -7.66
CA THR A 250 5.82 10.90 -9.07
C THR A 250 4.65 11.84 -9.38
N HIS A 251 3.71 12.05 -8.44
CA HIS A 251 2.69 13.10 -8.56
C HIS A 251 3.36 14.48 -8.71
N GLU A 252 4.28 14.77 -7.81
CA GLU A 252 4.90 16.08 -7.73
C GLU A 252 5.89 16.38 -8.86
N ILE A 253 6.66 15.38 -9.29
CA ILE A 253 7.46 15.49 -10.52
C ILE A 253 6.53 15.67 -11.74
N GLY A 254 5.33 15.08 -11.73
CA GLY A 254 4.30 15.32 -12.74
C GLY A 254 4.00 16.81 -12.93
N HIS A 255 3.75 17.54 -11.83
CA HIS A 255 3.56 19.00 -11.86
C HIS A 255 4.79 19.73 -12.40
N LEU A 256 5.99 19.33 -12.00
CA LEU A 256 7.24 19.90 -12.50
C LEU A 256 7.44 19.68 -14.01
N LEU A 257 6.86 18.63 -14.56
CA LEU A 257 6.84 18.33 -16.00
C LEU A 257 5.64 18.98 -16.73
N GLY A 258 4.84 19.78 -16.03
CA GLY A 258 3.72 20.55 -16.58
C GLY A 258 2.40 19.78 -16.67
N ILE A 259 2.28 18.64 -15.99
CA ILE A 259 1.02 17.88 -15.90
C ILE A 259 0.23 18.41 -14.71
N ASP A 260 -0.92 19.05 -14.97
CA ASP A 260 -1.80 19.55 -13.89
C ASP A 260 -2.66 18.42 -13.30
N HIS A 261 -3.42 18.75 -12.24
CA HIS A 261 -4.39 17.84 -11.66
C HIS A 261 -5.36 17.25 -12.70
N CYS A 262 -5.68 15.97 -12.53
CA CYS A 262 -6.59 15.22 -13.38
C CYS A 262 -7.99 15.14 -12.77
N ILE A 263 -9.01 15.32 -13.61
CA ILE A 263 -10.43 15.24 -13.22
C ILE A 263 -11.21 14.22 -14.04
N TYR A 264 -10.54 13.40 -14.86
CA TYR A 264 -11.19 12.54 -15.85
C TYR A 264 -11.31 11.08 -15.40
N TYR A 265 -10.34 10.61 -14.61
CA TYR A 265 -10.24 9.24 -14.11
C TYR A 265 -9.74 9.26 -12.66
N ALA A 266 -9.84 8.11 -11.97
CA ALA A 266 -8.96 7.84 -10.85
C ALA A 266 -7.53 7.78 -11.39
N CYS A 267 -6.69 8.71 -10.95
CA CYS A 267 -5.37 8.95 -11.49
C CYS A 267 -4.42 9.36 -10.37
N LEU A 268 -3.13 8.99 -10.50
CA LEU A 268 -2.06 9.55 -9.67
C LEU A 268 -2.09 11.09 -9.58
N MET A 269 -2.55 11.78 -10.63
CA MET A 269 -2.59 13.24 -10.67
C MET A 269 -3.90 13.82 -10.12
N ASN A 270 -4.75 13.06 -9.42
CA ASN A 270 -5.92 13.67 -8.77
C ASN A 270 -5.45 14.62 -7.64
N GLY A 271 -6.19 15.70 -7.40
CA GLY A 271 -5.91 16.56 -6.24
C GLY A 271 -6.31 15.87 -4.93
N SER A 272 -5.63 16.22 -3.84
CA SER A 272 -5.90 15.71 -2.48
C SER A 272 -6.09 16.86 -1.49
N GLY A 273 -7.15 16.81 -0.70
CA GLY A 273 -7.39 17.73 0.42
C GLY A 273 -6.78 17.26 1.74
N HIS A 274 -6.54 15.95 1.88
CA HIS A 274 -5.90 15.35 3.06
C HIS A 274 -5.16 14.04 2.71
N LEU A 275 -4.44 13.48 3.69
CA LEU A 275 -3.54 12.34 3.48
C LEU A 275 -4.28 11.05 3.12
N GLU A 276 -5.44 10.78 3.72
CA GLU A 276 -6.21 9.58 3.40
C GLU A 276 -6.76 9.60 1.97
N GLU A 277 -7.17 10.79 1.48
CA GLU A 277 -7.53 10.97 0.07
C GLU A 277 -6.32 10.69 -0.83
N ASP A 278 -5.15 11.25 -0.51
CA ASP A 278 -3.89 10.98 -1.23
C ASP A 278 -3.52 9.49 -1.26
N PHE A 279 -3.58 8.81 -0.11
CA PHE A 279 -3.24 7.40 0.01
C PHE A 279 -4.17 6.49 -0.79
N SER A 280 -5.40 6.94 -1.03
CA SER A 280 -6.40 6.21 -1.82
C SER A 280 -6.16 6.31 -3.33
N GLN A 281 -5.33 7.26 -3.78
CA GLN A 281 -5.11 7.48 -5.19
C GLN A 281 -4.36 6.31 -5.86
N PRO A 282 -4.63 6.04 -7.14
CA PRO A 282 -3.87 5.03 -7.90
C PRO A 282 -2.38 5.39 -8.00
N LEU A 283 -1.53 4.36 -8.08
CA LEU A 283 -0.09 4.53 -8.25
C LEU A 283 0.31 4.99 -9.67
N PHE A 284 -0.60 4.96 -10.65
CA PHE A 284 -0.28 5.17 -12.07
C PHE A 284 -1.15 6.25 -12.73
N LEU A 285 -0.62 6.84 -13.81
CA LEU A 285 -1.32 7.80 -14.66
C LEU A 285 -2.51 7.16 -15.39
N CYS A 286 -3.56 7.94 -15.59
CA CYS A 286 -4.67 7.58 -16.46
C CYS A 286 -4.30 7.77 -17.94
N PRO A 287 -5.12 7.34 -18.92
CA PRO A 287 -4.78 7.46 -20.33
C PRO A 287 -4.46 8.89 -20.79
N ILE A 288 -5.15 9.89 -20.24
CA ILE A 288 -4.92 11.30 -20.60
C ILE A 288 -3.54 11.76 -20.15
N ASP A 289 -3.19 11.56 -18.88
CA ASP A 289 -1.90 12.00 -18.35
C ASP A 289 -0.75 11.12 -18.82
N LEU A 290 -1.03 9.83 -19.09
CA LEU A 290 -0.07 8.93 -19.72
C LEU A 290 0.29 9.40 -21.14
N ARG A 291 -0.68 9.92 -21.90
CA ARG A 291 -0.42 10.54 -23.21
C ARG A 291 0.44 11.81 -23.09
N LYS A 292 0.20 12.64 -22.06
CA LYS A 292 1.04 13.81 -21.78
C LYS A 292 2.48 13.39 -21.47
N LEU A 293 2.65 12.35 -20.66
CA LEU A 293 3.97 11.80 -20.37
C LEU A 293 4.63 11.21 -21.61
N LEU A 294 3.88 10.47 -22.45
CA LEU A 294 4.40 9.94 -23.72
C LEU A 294 4.95 11.05 -24.60
N GLN A 295 4.28 12.20 -24.67
CA GLN A 295 4.77 13.35 -25.44
C GLN A 295 6.15 13.84 -24.97
N LEU A 296 6.46 13.69 -23.68
CA LEU A 296 7.68 14.20 -23.07
C LEU A 296 8.89 13.26 -23.21
N THR A 297 8.65 11.95 -23.28
CA THR A 297 9.71 10.93 -23.14
C THR A 297 9.66 9.83 -24.19
N ASN A 298 8.57 9.73 -24.96
CA ASN A 298 8.42 8.84 -26.12
C ASN A 298 8.82 7.37 -25.86
N PHE A 299 8.32 6.81 -24.74
CA PHE A 299 8.58 5.43 -24.32
C PHE A 299 7.64 4.39 -24.96
N ASP A 300 8.03 3.12 -24.86
CA ASP A 300 7.15 1.98 -25.16
C ASP A 300 6.26 1.63 -23.95
N PHE A 301 4.95 1.49 -24.19
CA PHE A 301 3.98 1.22 -23.14
C PHE A 301 4.16 -0.13 -22.45
N ILE A 302 4.42 -1.18 -23.24
CA ILE A 302 4.52 -2.55 -22.74
C ILE A 302 5.78 -2.66 -21.91
N GLU A 303 6.91 -2.20 -22.45
CA GLU A 303 8.19 -2.21 -21.74
C GLU A 303 8.10 -1.45 -20.42
N ARG A 304 7.53 -0.23 -20.45
CA ARG A 304 7.35 0.58 -19.23
C ARG A 304 6.49 -0.15 -18.19
N TYR A 305 5.36 -0.74 -18.59
CA TYR A 305 4.50 -1.46 -17.65
C TYR A 305 5.10 -2.77 -17.15
N GLU A 306 5.88 -3.48 -17.96
CA GLU A 306 6.63 -4.67 -17.53
C GLU A 306 7.68 -4.29 -16.48
N GLN A 307 8.47 -3.23 -16.72
CA GLN A 307 9.43 -2.72 -15.75
C GLN A 307 8.77 -2.28 -14.43
N LEU A 308 7.61 -1.61 -14.51
CA LEU A 308 6.83 -1.23 -13.33
C LEU A 308 6.22 -2.45 -12.62
N LEU A 309 5.82 -3.49 -13.36
CA LEU A 309 5.30 -4.73 -12.80
C LEU A 309 6.38 -5.46 -12.01
N ASP A 310 7.58 -5.58 -12.58
CA ASP A 310 8.73 -6.18 -11.90
C ASP A 310 9.04 -5.44 -10.60
N PHE A 311 9.06 -4.10 -10.64
CA PHE A 311 9.23 -3.29 -9.44
C PHE A 311 8.14 -3.58 -8.39
N CYS A 312 6.87 -3.62 -8.79
CA CYS A 312 5.76 -3.89 -7.89
C CYS A 312 5.83 -5.30 -7.28
N ILE A 313 6.27 -6.31 -8.05
CA ILE A 313 6.48 -7.69 -7.58
C ILE A 313 7.60 -7.73 -6.53
N GLU A 314 8.75 -7.13 -6.83
CA GLU A 314 9.90 -7.09 -5.93
C GLU A 314 9.57 -6.42 -4.58
N ASN A 315 8.72 -5.39 -4.62
CA ASN A 315 8.35 -4.60 -3.44
C ASN A 315 6.97 -4.96 -2.85
N GLN A 316 6.31 -6.01 -3.36
CA GLN A 316 5.05 -6.55 -2.83
C GLN A 316 3.85 -5.59 -2.86
N PHE A 317 3.74 -4.75 -3.90
CA PHE A 317 2.60 -3.85 -4.12
C PHE A 317 1.41 -4.62 -4.71
N LYS A 318 0.76 -5.45 -3.90
CA LYS A 318 -0.20 -6.48 -4.34
C LYS A 318 -1.33 -5.95 -5.22
N ASP A 319 -1.92 -4.82 -4.85
CA ASP A 319 -3.05 -4.24 -5.58
C ASP A 319 -2.61 -3.75 -6.97
N ASP A 320 -1.43 -3.14 -7.06
CA ASP A 320 -0.85 -2.61 -8.28
C ASP A 320 -0.38 -3.70 -9.25
N ILE A 321 0.13 -4.83 -8.74
CA ILE A 321 0.56 -6.00 -9.55
C ILE A 321 -0.60 -6.49 -10.44
N ASN A 322 -1.79 -6.64 -9.87
CA ASN A 322 -2.94 -7.17 -10.60
C ASN A 322 -3.42 -6.20 -11.68
N ILE A 323 -3.41 -4.89 -11.38
CA ILE A 323 -3.77 -3.83 -12.32
C ILE A 323 -2.81 -3.82 -13.52
N LEU A 324 -1.50 -3.89 -13.26
CA LEU A 324 -0.49 -3.88 -14.32
C LEU A 324 -0.56 -5.13 -15.20
N LYS A 325 -0.70 -6.32 -14.62
CA LYS A 325 -0.85 -7.57 -15.40
C LYS A 325 -2.00 -7.49 -16.39
N LYS A 326 -3.17 -7.04 -15.93
CA LYS A 326 -4.37 -6.87 -16.78
C LYS A 326 -4.11 -5.87 -17.91
N ARG A 327 -3.45 -4.74 -17.63
CA ARG A 327 -3.14 -3.72 -18.64
C ARG A 327 -2.14 -4.22 -19.68
N ILE A 328 -1.10 -4.93 -19.26
CA ILE A 328 -0.11 -5.52 -20.17
C ILE A 328 -0.77 -6.55 -21.10
N GLU A 329 -1.67 -7.38 -20.58
CA GLU A 329 -2.41 -8.36 -21.38
C GLU A 329 -3.27 -7.68 -22.46
N ILE A 330 -4.03 -6.64 -22.09
CA ILE A 330 -4.81 -5.84 -23.04
C ILE A 330 -3.91 -5.25 -24.12
N LEU A 331 -2.79 -4.63 -23.75
CA LEU A 331 -1.86 -4.03 -24.70
C LEU A 331 -1.22 -5.04 -25.66
N LYS A 332 -0.89 -6.25 -25.18
CA LYS A 332 -0.32 -7.32 -26.01
C LYS A 332 -1.33 -7.89 -27.01
N ASN A 333 -2.61 -7.89 -26.66
CA ASN A 333 -3.69 -8.38 -27.52
C ASN A 333 -4.17 -7.33 -28.53
N ASP A 334 -3.88 -6.05 -28.28
CA ASP A 334 -4.30 -4.94 -29.11
C ASP A 334 -3.38 -4.74 -30.33
N LYS A 335 -3.80 -5.31 -31.47
CA LYS A 335 -3.09 -5.18 -32.76
C LYS A 335 -3.13 -3.77 -33.36
N THR A 336 -3.90 -2.84 -32.78
CA THR A 336 -4.12 -1.49 -33.33
C THR A 336 -3.17 -0.43 -32.76
N MET A 337 -2.43 -0.74 -31.70
CA MET A 337 -1.43 0.17 -31.15
C MET A 337 -0.14 0.14 -31.99
N ILE A 338 0.19 1.27 -32.60
CA ILE A 338 1.44 1.48 -33.33
C ILE A 338 2.62 1.37 -32.37
N GLN A 339 3.56 0.46 -32.66
CA GLN A 339 4.89 0.41 -32.06
C GLN A 339 5.60 1.74 -32.35
N THR A 340 5.70 2.63 -31.36
CA THR A 340 6.51 3.84 -31.47
C THR A 340 7.98 3.46 -31.57
N LYS A 341 8.66 3.98 -32.60
CA LYS A 341 10.05 3.68 -32.99
C LYS A 341 11.00 3.64 -31.78
N LYS A 342 11.77 2.55 -31.69
CA LYS A 342 12.94 2.38 -30.80
C LYS A 342 13.82 3.62 -30.79
N ASN A 343 13.94 4.27 -29.63
CA ASN A 343 15.01 5.22 -29.38
C ASN A 343 16.28 4.41 -29.08
N LYS A 344 17.17 4.30 -30.07
CA LYS A 344 18.43 3.54 -29.97
C LYS A 344 19.45 4.14 -28.99
N ASP A 345 19.20 5.32 -28.43
CA ASP A 345 20.19 6.07 -27.65
C ASP A 345 20.08 5.88 -26.14
N PHE A 346 19.02 5.23 -25.62
CA PHE A 346 18.88 4.94 -24.19
C PHE A 346 19.25 3.48 -23.83
N ASP A 347 19.48 2.65 -24.84
CA ASP A 347 19.60 1.19 -24.72
C ASP A 347 21.02 0.70 -24.35
N TYR A 348 22.05 1.53 -24.51
CA TYR A 348 23.44 1.04 -24.41
C TYR A 348 24.06 1.09 -23.00
N GLU A 349 23.64 2.01 -22.12
CA GLU A 349 24.23 2.15 -20.77
C GLU A 349 23.47 1.38 -19.67
N LEU A 350 22.13 1.22 -19.79
CA LEU A 350 21.35 0.43 -18.84
C LEU A 350 21.54 -1.09 -19.04
N GLN A 351 21.78 -1.55 -20.28
CA GLN A 351 22.01 -2.98 -20.56
C GLN A 351 23.36 -3.49 -20.03
N GLN A 352 24.39 -2.65 -19.90
CA GLN A 352 25.70 -3.09 -19.41
C GLN A 352 25.75 -3.27 -17.88
N LYS A 353 24.99 -2.48 -17.10
CA LYS A 353 24.87 -2.69 -15.64
C LYS A 353 23.95 -3.87 -15.28
N SER A 354 23.06 -4.29 -16.19
CA SER A 354 22.16 -5.44 -16.00
C SER A 354 22.83 -6.79 -16.32
N LYS A 355 23.78 -6.84 -17.26
CA LYS A 355 24.46 -8.08 -17.69
C LYS A 355 25.27 -8.78 -16.60
N HIS A 356 25.82 -8.05 -15.62
CA HIS A 356 26.54 -8.69 -14.51
C HIS A 356 25.62 -9.28 -13.43
N LYS A 357 24.34 -8.88 -13.37
CA LYS A 357 23.34 -9.53 -12.51
C LYS A 357 22.60 -10.66 -13.21
N SER A 358 22.51 -10.66 -14.56
CA SER A 358 21.74 -11.66 -15.32
C SER A 358 22.36 -13.07 -15.33
N MET A 359 23.68 -13.22 -15.13
CA MET A 359 24.33 -14.54 -15.07
C MET A 359 24.11 -15.24 -13.73
N LEU A 360 24.17 -14.49 -12.61
CA LEU A 360 23.74 -15.01 -11.30
C LEU A 360 22.23 -15.29 -11.27
N PHE A 361 21.42 -14.51 -12.00
CA PHE A 361 19.97 -14.70 -12.11
C PHE A 361 19.58 -16.03 -12.78
N ARG A 362 20.37 -16.51 -13.75
CA ARG A 362 20.10 -17.76 -14.47
C ARG A 362 20.37 -19.02 -13.63
N ILE A 363 21.34 -18.96 -12.73
CA ILE A 363 21.66 -20.07 -11.81
C ILE A 363 20.69 -20.10 -10.62
N VAL A 364 20.13 -18.94 -10.22
CA VAL A 364 19.10 -18.84 -9.18
C VAL A 364 17.69 -19.18 -9.71
N GLN A 365 17.42 -19.01 -11.01
CA GLN A 365 16.12 -19.34 -11.62
C GLN A 365 15.69 -20.79 -11.43
N ASN A 366 16.60 -21.77 -11.47
CA ASN A 366 16.21 -23.17 -11.34
C ASN A 366 15.97 -23.64 -9.90
N SER A 367 16.41 -22.87 -8.90
CA SER A 367 16.21 -23.20 -7.48
C SER A 367 15.19 -22.30 -6.77
N PHE A 368 14.78 -21.17 -7.37
CA PHE A 368 13.75 -20.26 -6.81
C PHE A 368 12.36 -20.39 -7.46
N ILE A 369 12.22 -21.10 -8.58
CA ILE A 369 10.91 -21.41 -9.19
C ILE A 369 10.01 -22.27 -8.27
N SER A 370 10.55 -22.89 -7.21
CA SER A 370 9.76 -23.63 -6.22
C SER A 370 9.17 -22.76 -5.08
N ILE A 371 9.59 -21.49 -4.92
CA ILE A 371 9.26 -20.66 -3.74
C ILE A 371 8.45 -19.38 -4.07
N ILE A 372 8.06 -19.14 -5.32
CA ILE A 372 7.06 -18.10 -5.65
C ILE A 372 5.68 -18.75 -5.74
N ARG A 373 4.95 -18.70 -4.63
CA ARG A 373 3.56 -19.15 -4.50
C ARG A 373 2.66 -18.47 -5.55
N ARG A 374 2.21 -19.27 -6.50
CA ARG A 374 0.87 -19.27 -7.12
C ARG A 374 -0.08 -18.21 -6.50
N SER A 375 -0.42 -17.15 -7.23
CA SER A 375 -1.79 -16.65 -7.20
C SER A 375 -2.63 -17.72 -7.88
N SER A 376 -3.00 -18.76 -7.14
CA SER A 376 -3.90 -19.77 -7.68
C SER A 376 -5.27 -19.12 -7.83
N ASN A 377 -5.95 -19.31 -8.97
CA ASN A 377 -7.40 -19.13 -9.11
C ASN A 377 -8.18 -20.16 -8.25
N PHE A 378 -7.66 -20.49 -7.08
CA PHE A 378 -8.10 -21.55 -6.19
C PHE A 378 -8.48 -20.91 -4.87
N VAL A 379 -9.75 -21.03 -4.53
CA VAL A 379 -10.29 -20.66 -3.23
C VAL A 379 -10.20 -21.87 -2.33
N ARG A 380 -9.67 -21.68 -1.12
CA ARG A 380 -9.71 -22.70 -0.07
C ARG A 380 -11.00 -22.51 0.72
N ILE A 381 -11.88 -23.49 0.64
CA ILE A 381 -13.10 -23.55 1.47
C ILE A 381 -12.77 -24.34 2.74
N PHE A 382 -13.11 -23.76 3.89
CA PHE A 382 -13.17 -24.45 5.17
C PHE A 382 -14.62 -24.75 5.47
N GLU A 383 -15.01 -26.01 5.37
CA GLU A 383 -16.36 -26.44 5.71
C GLU A 383 -16.50 -26.54 7.23
N VAL A 384 -17.36 -25.70 7.81
CA VAL A 384 -17.56 -25.58 9.26
C VAL A 384 -18.93 -26.07 9.71
N GLY A 385 -19.78 -26.53 8.79
CA GLY A 385 -21.12 -27.06 9.06
C GLY A 385 -21.16 -28.12 10.18
N PRO A 386 -20.27 -29.13 10.20
CA PRO A 386 -20.27 -30.16 11.24
C PRO A 386 -19.98 -29.65 12.65
N ARG A 387 -19.25 -28.53 12.77
CA ARG A 387 -18.93 -27.90 14.06
C ARG A 387 -19.77 -26.65 14.29
N ASP A 388 -19.44 -25.55 13.60
CA ASP A 388 -20.05 -24.24 13.81
C ASP A 388 -21.53 -24.21 13.41
N GLY A 389 -21.90 -24.92 12.34
CA GLY A 389 -23.31 -25.07 11.94
C GLY A 389 -24.10 -25.83 13.00
N LEU A 390 -23.76 -27.11 13.24
CA LEU A 390 -24.49 -27.96 14.19
C LEU A 390 -24.46 -27.45 15.64
N GLN A 391 -23.43 -26.70 16.04
CA GLN A 391 -23.39 -26.06 17.36
C GLN A 391 -24.51 -25.03 17.55
N ASN A 392 -24.91 -24.33 16.47
CA ASN A 392 -25.95 -23.31 16.50
C ASN A 392 -27.35 -23.84 16.16
N GLU A 393 -27.46 -25.12 15.80
CA GLU A 393 -28.74 -25.78 15.56
C GLU A 393 -29.48 -26.09 16.87
N LYS A 394 -30.79 -25.84 16.86
CA LYS A 394 -31.65 -26.11 18.03
C LYS A 394 -31.85 -27.60 18.25
N THR A 395 -31.90 -28.38 17.17
CA THR A 395 -32.15 -29.82 17.20
C THR A 395 -30.84 -30.56 17.41
N GLN A 396 -30.80 -31.43 18.42
CA GLN A 396 -29.64 -32.29 18.64
C GLN A 396 -29.59 -33.41 17.59
N VAL A 397 -28.52 -33.41 16.79
CA VAL A 397 -28.26 -34.44 15.77
C VAL A 397 -27.52 -35.61 16.41
N SER A 398 -27.94 -36.84 16.11
CA SER A 398 -27.30 -38.05 16.62
C SER A 398 -25.86 -38.19 16.12
N THR A 399 -25.02 -38.87 16.90
CA THR A 399 -23.61 -39.12 16.57
C THR A 399 -23.44 -39.82 15.23
N SER A 400 -24.27 -40.83 14.93
CA SER A 400 -24.24 -41.55 13.65
C SER A 400 -24.52 -40.63 12.47
N THR A 401 -25.50 -39.73 12.60
CA THR A 401 -25.82 -38.76 11.55
C THR A 401 -24.70 -37.72 11.37
N LYS A 402 -24.03 -37.28 12.44
CA LYS A 402 -22.85 -36.39 12.33
C LYS A 402 -21.70 -37.05 11.60
N ILE A 403 -21.39 -38.31 11.96
CA ILE A 403 -20.35 -39.11 11.30
C ILE A 403 -20.68 -39.25 9.82
N GLU A 404 -21.90 -39.64 9.49
CA GLU A 404 -22.32 -39.80 8.10
C GLU A 404 -22.27 -38.48 7.33
N PHE A 405 -22.68 -37.36 7.96
CA PHE A 405 -22.57 -36.04 7.35
C PHE A 405 -21.12 -35.68 7.01
N ILE A 406 -20.19 -35.88 7.94
CA ILE A 406 -18.77 -35.60 7.73
C ILE A 406 -18.18 -36.52 6.66
N ASN A 407 -18.50 -37.81 6.68
CA ASN A 407 -18.01 -38.76 5.67
C ASN A 407 -18.54 -38.42 4.28
N ARG A 408 -19.79 -37.96 4.15
CA ARG A 408 -20.34 -37.45 2.88
C ARG A 408 -19.63 -36.18 2.42
N LEU A 409 -19.36 -35.23 3.33
CA LEU A 409 -18.58 -34.02 3.01
C LEU A 409 -17.17 -34.37 2.51
N SER A 410 -16.52 -35.38 3.08
CA SER A 410 -15.21 -35.86 2.63
C SER A 410 -15.20 -36.34 1.18
N GLN A 411 -16.34 -36.78 0.63
CA GLN A 411 -16.46 -37.23 -0.75
C GLN A 411 -16.73 -36.11 -1.76
N THR A 412 -16.95 -34.86 -1.30
CA THR A 412 -17.30 -33.73 -2.19
C THR A 412 -16.09 -33.08 -2.88
N GLY A 413 -14.87 -33.45 -2.48
CA GLY A 413 -13.63 -32.80 -2.92
C GLY A 413 -13.16 -31.67 -2.01
N LEU A 414 -13.87 -31.38 -0.91
CA LEU A 414 -13.41 -30.51 0.16
C LEU A 414 -12.06 -30.97 0.71
N LYS A 415 -11.20 -30.01 1.08
CA LYS A 415 -9.85 -30.27 1.60
C LYS A 415 -9.69 -29.90 3.08
N TYR A 416 -10.64 -29.16 3.64
CA TYR A 416 -10.59 -28.69 5.02
C TYR A 416 -12.00 -28.77 5.61
N ILE A 417 -12.15 -29.60 6.65
CA ILE A 417 -13.43 -29.83 7.33
C ILE A 417 -13.21 -29.67 8.83
N GLU A 418 -13.96 -28.78 9.46
CA GLU A 418 -13.97 -28.63 10.91
C GLU A 418 -15.00 -29.59 11.52
N VAL A 419 -14.50 -30.65 12.14
CA VAL A 419 -15.26 -31.85 12.50
C VAL A 419 -16.08 -31.65 13.76
N THR A 420 -15.47 -31.11 14.82
CA THR A 420 -16.10 -31.01 16.14
C THR A 420 -15.35 -30.03 17.05
N SER A 421 -15.84 -29.86 18.28
CA SER A 421 -15.22 -29.02 19.31
C SER A 421 -15.05 -29.75 20.63
N PHE A 422 -13.86 -29.64 21.20
CA PHE A 422 -13.51 -30.12 22.54
C PHE A 422 -13.83 -29.05 23.59
N VAL A 423 -15.09 -28.65 23.62
CA VAL A 423 -15.70 -27.75 24.61
C VAL A 423 -16.37 -28.56 25.70
N SER A 424 -16.75 -27.89 26.80
CA SER A 424 -17.48 -28.56 27.87
C SER A 424 -18.91 -28.91 27.40
N PRO A 425 -19.32 -30.20 27.49
CA PRO A 425 -20.67 -30.65 27.13
C PRO A 425 -21.79 -29.97 27.92
N LYS A 426 -21.48 -29.46 29.11
CA LYS A 426 -22.43 -28.71 29.94
C LYS A 426 -22.84 -27.39 29.27
N TRP A 427 -21.91 -26.75 28.59
CA TRP A 427 -22.12 -25.44 27.97
C TRP A 427 -22.56 -25.57 26.51
N ILE A 428 -22.05 -26.59 25.80
CA ILE A 428 -22.39 -26.88 24.40
C ILE A 428 -22.76 -28.37 24.27
N PRO A 429 -24.01 -28.76 24.63
CA PRO A 429 -24.46 -30.15 24.55
C PRO A 429 -24.41 -30.74 23.14
N GLN A 430 -24.55 -29.90 22.12
CA GLN A 430 -24.51 -30.28 20.71
C GLN A 430 -23.19 -30.97 20.34
N MET A 431 -22.09 -30.66 21.04
CA MET A 431 -20.74 -31.19 20.77
C MET A 431 -20.31 -32.22 21.82
N ASN A 432 -21.23 -32.81 22.59
CA ASN A 432 -20.88 -33.73 23.69
C ASN A 432 -20.20 -35.04 23.22
N ASP A 433 -20.50 -35.47 22.01
CA ASP A 433 -20.04 -36.70 21.34
C ASP A 433 -18.77 -36.49 20.52
N HIS A 434 -18.02 -35.44 20.83
CA HIS A 434 -16.84 -35.02 20.06
C HIS A 434 -15.76 -36.11 19.98
N VAL A 435 -15.67 -37.06 20.92
CA VAL A 435 -14.70 -38.17 20.86
C VAL A 435 -15.19 -39.25 19.90
N GLU A 436 -16.45 -39.62 20.02
CA GLU A 436 -17.13 -40.65 19.24
C GLU A 436 -17.21 -40.25 17.76
N VAL A 437 -17.53 -38.98 17.48
CA VAL A 437 -17.51 -38.43 16.12
C VAL A 437 -16.10 -38.50 15.54
N LEU A 438 -15.09 -38.08 16.29
CA LEU A 438 -13.71 -38.03 15.79
C LEU A 438 -13.11 -39.42 15.52
N ALA A 439 -13.57 -40.43 16.27
CA ALA A 439 -13.20 -41.83 16.12
C ALA A 439 -13.99 -42.54 15.01
N GLY A 440 -15.24 -42.13 14.75
CA GLY A 440 -16.14 -42.79 13.80
C GLY A 440 -16.04 -42.30 12.35
N ILE A 441 -15.34 -41.19 12.08
CA ILE A 441 -15.20 -40.66 10.72
C ILE A 441 -14.17 -41.43 9.88
N ASP A 442 -14.46 -41.55 8.59
CA ASP A 442 -13.55 -42.13 7.60
C ASP A 442 -12.55 -41.07 7.14
N ARG A 443 -11.30 -41.20 7.59
CA ARG A 443 -10.26 -40.22 7.31
C ARG A 443 -9.59 -40.47 5.97
N LEU A 444 -9.86 -39.58 5.02
CA LEU A 444 -9.12 -39.52 3.77
C LEU A 444 -7.78 -38.78 3.93
N PRO A 445 -6.68 -39.27 3.33
CA PRO A 445 -5.33 -38.75 3.54
C PRO A 445 -5.12 -37.30 3.05
N ASP A 446 -5.91 -36.85 2.07
CA ASP A 446 -5.79 -35.52 1.46
C ASP A 446 -6.71 -34.45 2.08
N ILE A 447 -7.34 -34.75 3.21
CA ILE A 447 -8.29 -33.84 3.89
C ILE A 447 -7.76 -33.49 5.27
N CYS A 448 -7.74 -32.20 5.57
CA CYS A 448 -7.45 -31.69 6.90
C CYS A 448 -8.74 -31.70 7.74
N TYR A 449 -8.77 -32.57 8.75
CA TYR A 449 -9.83 -32.62 9.75
C TYR A 449 -9.41 -31.82 10.97
N SER A 450 -9.97 -30.61 11.12
CA SER A 450 -9.66 -29.70 12.21
C SER A 450 -10.67 -29.80 13.35
N VAL A 451 -10.25 -29.54 14.59
CA VAL A 451 -11.13 -29.50 15.77
C VAL A 451 -10.91 -28.24 16.61
N LEU A 452 -11.96 -27.69 17.19
CA LEU A 452 -11.87 -26.50 18.04
C LEU A 452 -11.45 -26.87 19.48
N THR A 453 -10.36 -26.29 19.98
CA THR A 453 -9.80 -26.52 21.32
C THR A 453 -9.61 -25.19 22.06
N PRO A 454 -10.64 -24.67 22.76
CA PRO A 454 -10.57 -23.33 23.35
C PRO A 454 -9.75 -23.25 24.64
N ASN A 455 -9.23 -24.36 25.15
CA ASN A 455 -8.44 -24.42 26.38
C ASN A 455 -7.51 -25.64 26.39
N ILE A 456 -6.62 -25.67 27.39
CA ILE A 456 -5.60 -26.71 27.55
C ILE A 456 -6.21 -28.09 27.79
N GLN A 457 -7.36 -28.17 28.47
CA GLN A 457 -8.04 -29.44 28.74
C GLN A 457 -8.57 -30.06 27.44
N GLY A 458 -9.17 -29.25 26.57
CA GLY A 458 -9.62 -29.67 25.24
C GLY A 458 -8.46 -30.15 24.38
N LEU A 459 -7.35 -29.40 24.35
CA LEU A 459 -6.14 -29.81 23.63
C LEU A 459 -5.56 -31.13 24.15
N ASN A 460 -5.40 -31.27 25.47
CA ASN A 460 -4.87 -32.49 26.07
C ASN A 460 -5.76 -33.71 25.75
N LYS A 461 -7.08 -33.52 25.70
CA LYS A 461 -8.02 -34.57 25.30
C LYS A 461 -7.81 -34.96 23.84
N VAL A 462 -7.65 -34.02 22.91
CA VAL A 462 -7.28 -34.31 21.51
C VAL A 462 -5.96 -35.09 21.43
N LEU A 463 -4.92 -34.66 22.16
CA LEU A 463 -3.62 -35.30 22.16
C LEU A 463 -3.65 -36.73 22.73
N SER A 464 -4.50 -36.98 23.74
CA SER A 464 -4.69 -38.31 24.33
C SER A 464 -5.30 -39.33 23.36
N LEU A 465 -6.03 -38.86 22.33
CA LEU A 465 -6.57 -39.70 21.26
C LEU A 465 -5.53 -40.07 20.19
N GLY A 466 -4.30 -39.58 20.34
CA GLY A 466 -3.16 -39.87 19.47
C GLY A 466 -2.91 -38.81 18.41
N LYS A 467 -1.67 -38.78 17.88
CA LYS A 467 -1.18 -37.75 16.95
C LYS A 467 -1.96 -37.64 15.62
N LYS A 468 -2.79 -38.64 15.28
CA LYS A 468 -3.63 -38.65 14.07
C LYS A 468 -5.09 -38.29 14.34
N ALA A 469 -5.44 -37.96 15.58
CA ALA A 469 -6.82 -37.61 15.96
C ALA A 469 -7.29 -36.29 15.31
N ALA A 470 -6.40 -35.33 15.08
CA ALA A 470 -6.71 -34.11 14.33
C ALA A 470 -5.51 -33.69 13.52
N ASN A 471 -5.75 -33.07 12.36
CA ASN A 471 -4.70 -32.53 11.51
C ASN A 471 -4.34 -31.08 11.87
N GLU A 472 -5.28 -30.37 12.50
CA GLU A 472 -5.17 -28.96 12.89
C GLU A 472 -6.10 -28.72 14.09
N VAL A 473 -5.72 -27.82 15.00
CA VAL A 473 -6.60 -27.34 16.06
C VAL A 473 -6.96 -25.88 15.84
N ALA A 474 -8.17 -25.50 16.22
CA ALA A 474 -8.64 -24.13 16.12
C ALA A 474 -8.84 -23.49 17.51
N ILE A 475 -8.49 -22.21 17.62
CA ILE A 475 -8.75 -21.34 18.77
C ILE A 475 -9.55 -20.12 18.30
N PHE A 476 -10.32 -19.50 19.20
CA PHE A 476 -11.14 -18.35 18.86
C PHE A 476 -11.06 -17.24 19.91
N SER A 477 -10.94 -15.99 19.45
CA SER A 477 -11.06 -14.78 20.26
C SER A 477 -12.11 -13.85 19.66
N ALA A 478 -12.22 -12.62 20.16
CA ALA A 478 -13.16 -11.61 19.70
C ALA A 478 -12.51 -10.23 19.65
N ALA A 479 -13.04 -9.37 18.78
CA ALA A 479 -12.66 -7.96 18.69
C ALA A 479 -13.52 -7.04 19.60
N SER A 480 -14.33 -7.62 20.48
CA SER A 480 -15.21 -6.91 21.40
C SER A 480 -15.07 -7.48 22.82
N GLU A 481 -14.86 -6.59 23.80
CA GLU A 481 -14.65 -6.97 25.19
C GLU A 481 -15.93 -7.55 25.81
N ILE A 482 -17.08 -6.93 25.56
CA ILE A 482 -18.37 -7.44 26.02
C ILE A 482 -18.69 -8.79 25.38
N PHE A 483 -18.39 -8.96 24.08
CA PHE A 483 -18.57 -10.24 23.42
C PHE A 483 -17.66 -11.32 24.02
N SER A 484 -16.38 -11.01 24.24
CA SER A 484 -15.42 -11.93 24.86
C SER A 484 -15.88 -12.35 26.25
N LYS A 485 -16.24 -11.39 27.11
CA LYS A 485 -16.74 -11.67 28.47
C LYS A 485 -18.00 -12.53 28.46
N LYS A 486 -18.95 -12.29 27.55
CA LYS A 486 -20.18 -13.09 27.48
C LYS A 486 -19.98 -14.51 26.93
N ASN A 487 -19.03 -14.70 26.01
CA ASN A 487 -18.85 -16.01 25.34
C ASN A 487 -17.82 -16.91 26.02
N ILE A 488 -16.75 -16.34 26.59
CA ILE A 488 -15.63 -17.10 27.19
C ILE A 488 -15.29 -16.67 28.61
N ASN A 489 -16.08 -15.77 29.20
CA ASN A 489 -15.96 -15.29 30.58
C ASN A 489 -14.55 -14.76 30.94
N CYS A 490 -13.92 -14.08 29.98
CA CYS A 490 -12.69 -13.34 30.20
C CYS A 490 -12.57 -12.18 29.20
N SER A 491 -11.69 -11.23 29.50
CA SER A 491 -11.28 -10.18 28.57
C SER A 491 -10.55 -10.73 27.35
N ILE A 492 -10.41 -9.91 26.32
CA ILE A 492 -9.66 -10.28 25.11
C ILE A 492 -8.23 -10.66 25.49
N GLU A 493 -7.54 -9.84 26.31
CA GLU A 493 -6.15 -10.09 26.71
C GLU A 493 -5.99 -11.41 27.48
N GLU A 494 -6.88 -11.69 28.44
CA GLU A 494 -6.89 -12.97 29.16
C GLU A 494 -7.14 -14.16 28.22
N SER A 495 -7.95 -13.98 27.17
CA SER A 495 -8.16 -15.03 26.17
C SER A 495 -6.86 -15.39 25.45
N PHE A 496 -6.08 -14.38 25.02
CA PHE A 496 -4.78 -14.58 24.39
C PHE A 496 -3.76 -15.24 25.33
N GLN A 497 -3.75 -14.86 26.62
CA GLN A 497 -2.90 -15.50 27.62
C GLN A 497 -3.23 -17.00 27.77
N ARG A 498 -4.51 -17.37 27.77
CA ARG A 498 -4.94 -18.77 27.78
C ARG A 498 -4.53 -19.51 26.51
N PHE A 499 -4.64 -18.85 25.34
CA PHE A 499 -4.25 -19.46 24.07
C PHE A 499 -2.75 -19.66 23.92
N ASN A 500 -1.90 -18.82 24.53
CA ASN A 500 -0.45 -19.01 24.48
C ASN A 500 -0.04 -20.40 24.97
N GLN A 501 -0.69 -20.93 26.00
CA GLN A 501 -0.42 -22.29 26.49
C GLN A 501 -0.86 -23.36 25.48
N VAL A 502 -2.05 -23.20 24.89
CA VAL A 502 -2.58 -24.11 23.86
C VAL A 502 -1.67 -24.13 22.63
N VAL A 503 -1.30 -22.96 22.12
CA VAL A 503 -0.41 -22.81 20.94
C VAL A 503 0.95 -23.42 21.21
N LYS A 504 1.54 -23.15 22.39
CA LYS A 504 2.84 -23.71 22.77
C LYS A 504 2.83 -25.23 22.75
N ILE A 505 1.88 -25.87 23.44
CA ILE A 505 1.81 -27.33 23.50
C ILE A 505 1.48 -27.92 22.12
N ALA A 506 0.57 -27.31 21.36
CA ALA A 506 0.25 -27.78 20.00
C ALA A 506 1.49 -27.76 19.10
N HIS A 507 2.30 -26.68 19.16
CA HIS A 507 3.55 -26.59 18.41
C HIS A 507 4.59 -27.63 18.86
N GLU A 508 4.74 -27.87 20.17
CA GLU A 508 5.61 -28.94 20.69
C GLU A 508 5.21 -30.34 20.17
N GLN A 509 3.93 -30.53 19.85
CA GLN A 509 3.40 -31.76 19.27
C GLN A 509 3.34 -31.77 17.73
N ASN A 510 3.87 -30.73 17.06
CA ASN A 510 3.78 -30.52 15.61
C ASN A 510 2.34 -30.48 15.08
N LEU A 511 1.40 -29.96 15.89
CA LEU A 511 0.00 -29.80 15.54
C LEU A 511 -0.27 -28.34 15.13
N PRO A 512 -0.62 -28.06 13.86
CA PRO A 512 -0.95 -26.72 13.39
C PRO A 512 -2.11 -26.10 14.17
N VAL A 513 -2.05 -24.77 14.37
CA VAL A 513 -3.11 -24.01 15.06
C VAL A 513 -3.69 -22.94 14.14
N ARG A 514 -5.03 -22.88 14.08
CA ARG A 514 -5.79 -21.84 13.37
C ARG A 514 -6.45 -20.88 14.37
N GLY A 515 -6.21 -19.58 14.23
CA GLY A 515 -6.87 -18.54 15.02
C GLY A 515 -8.07 -17.94 14.30
N SER A 516 -9.18 -17.77 15.02
CA SER A 516 -10.38 -17.06 14.55
C SER A 516 -10.69 -15.85 15.44
N ILE A 517 -11.11 -14.73 14.87
CA ILE A 517 -11.49 -13.53 15.62
C ILE A 517 -12.93 -13.17 15.25
N SER A 518 -13.79 -13.14 16.26
CA SER A 518 -15.21 -12.78 16.14
C SER A 518 -15.41 -11.27 16.19
N CYS A 519 -16.57 -10.79 15.72
CA CYS A 519 -16.98 -9.38 15.77
C CYS A 519 -16.08 -8.40 14.99
N THR A 520 -15.38 -8.85 13.95
CA THR A 520 -14.41 -8.02 13.19
C THR A 520 -15.05 -6.88 12.41
N VAL A 521 -16.33 -6.99 12.06
CA VAL A 521 -17.07 -5.98 11.29
C VAL A 521 -18.21 -5.33 12.09
N GLY A 522 -18.39 -5.76 13.36
CA GLY A 522 -19.46 -5.32 14.23
C GLY A 522 -19.74 -6.31 15.35
N CYS A 523 -20.22 -5.82 16.48
CA CYS A 523 -20.58 -6.58 17.66
C CYS A 523 -22.06 -6.41 17.99
N PRO A 524 -22.80 -7.49 18.33
CA PRO A 524 -24.20 -7.39 18.74
C PRO A 524 -24.42 -6.63 20.07
N TYR A 525 -23.36 -6.42 20.86
CA TYR A 525 -23.42 -5.73 22.13
C TYR A 525 -22.82 -4.31 22.08
N GLU A 526 -21.67 -4.15 21.44
CA GLU A 526 -20.93 -2.88 21.37
C GLU A 526 -21.19 -2.08 20.08
N GLY A 527 -21.92 -2.66 19.13
CA GLY A 527 -22.20 -2.02 17.85
C GLY A 527 -20.98 -2.01 16.93
N LYS A 528 -20.55 -0.82 16.48
CA LYS A 528 -19.47 -0.71 15.49
C LYS A 528 -18.12 -1.05 16.11
N ILE A 529 -17.38 -1.96 15.47
CA ILE A 529 -15.99 -2.27 15.81
C ILE A 529 -15.09 -1.63 14.74
N LYS A 530 -14.13 -0.79 15.17
CA LYS A 530 -13.22 -0.12 14.25
C LYS A 530 -12.15 -1.10 13.76
N PRO A 531 -11.71 -1.03 12.48
CA PRO A 531 -10.60 -1.86 11.99
C PRO A 531 -9.33 -1.76 12.84
N SER A 532 -9.06 -0.58 13.42
CA SER A 532 -7.93 -0.35 14.34
C SER A 532 -7.98 -1.19 15.62
N GLN A 533 -9.15 -1.68 16.03
CA GLN A 533 -9.31 -2.61 17.16
C GLN A 533 -9.07 -4.07 16.74
N VAL A 534 -9.27 -4.39 15.45
CA VAL A 534 -9.25 -5.75 14.92
C VAL A 534 -7.86 -6.16 14.46
N VAL A 535 -7.17 -5.28 13.73
CA VAL A 535 -5.86 -5.56 13.13
C VAL A 535 -4.83 -6.03 14.17
N PRO A 536 -4.68 -5.37 15.35
CA PRO A 536 -3.71 -5.80 16.35
C PRO A 536 -3.98 -7.21 16.91
N LEU A 537 -5.24 -7.66 16.89
CA LEU A 537 -5.61 -8.98 17.38
C LEU A 537 -5.17 -10.07 16.40
N PHE A 538 -5.33 -9.84 15.08
CA PHE A 538 -4.79 -10.76 14.07
C PHE A 538 -3.26 -10.83 14.14
N GLU A 539 -2.58 -9.70 14.36
CA GLU A 539 -1.13 -9.68 14.52
C GLU A 539 -0.65 -10.48 15.74
N LYS A 540 -1.44 -10.56 16.82
CA LYS A 540 -1.15 -11.42 17.99
C LYS A 540 -1.37 -12.91 17.70
N THR A 541 -2.18 -13.27 16.70
CA THR A 541 -2.44 -14.67 16.33
C THR A 541 -1.46 -15.25 15.30
N THR A 542 -0.61 -14.42 14.69
CA THR A 542 0.39 -14.78 13.67
C THR A 542 1.81 -14.67 14.20
#